data_AF-A0A4R6KRQ8-F1
#
_entry.id   AF-A0A4R6KRQ8-F1
#
_cell.length_a   1.000
_cell.length_b   1.000
_cell.length_c   1.000
_cell.angle_alpha   90.00
_cell.angle_beta   90.00
_cell.angle_gamma   90.00
#
_symmetry.space_group_name_H-M   'P 1'
#
loop_
_entity.id
_entity.type
_entity.pdbx_description
1 polymer ?
#
loop_
_entity_poly.entity_id
_entity_poly.type
_entity_poly.pdbx_seq_one_letter_code
_entity_poly.pdbx_strand_id
1 'polypeptide(L)'
;MGGVPGGGPRLRSARPVLLVVDADPERLERCETELGRGFGADFRVRGEVTAAAALDCLRRAHEWEQRVAVVLVDHALPDDERAEILAASRTLHPDARRALLIEWGAWAKRTTASAILSAMSVGDINYYVLKPWIAHDELFHRTVAEFVQEWSRFEVANLREVVVIAAGTSVRGQAVRSLLARNGIPSAFRDSGSALANDVLEFIGEPDPGDGVLVWMPAIGGTVLHDPTDAEIAEAWGVPTTLAPDADRSFDLLVVGAGPGGLAAAVYGSSEGLRTLVVERESIGGQAGTSSLIRNYLGFSRGIRGSELAQRGYQQAWVFGAHFVLMRTVERLEKRGDQFVAAIDTVGEVTARAVVLASGVSYRRLDVPSLEKLVGAGVYYGASVSEAHGLQDRDACVVGGGNSAGQAVLHLARYCRRVLLVIRGEDLAASMSQYLIDAIVAADNVIVRASSEVTGGGGDGRLEYVVLRDRRTGDEETVQADGLFVMIGAVPGTDWLPAEVGRDAHGFVLTGSDAAADPQWQDARPPQPYETTVPGLFAVGDVRCASVKRVASAVGEGSVVVSQIHTHLKVRSDA
;
A
#
# COMPACT_ATOMS: atom_id res chain seq x y z
N MET A 1 -5.35 27.31 -21.18
CA MET A 1 -6.31 28.41 -20.95
C MET A 1 -7.21 27.99 -19.80
N GLY A 2 -7.21 28.76 -18.72
CA GLY A 2 -7.83 28.39 -17.45
C GLY A 2 -9.34 28.31 -17.55
N GLY A 3 -9.88 27.12 -17.27
CA GLY A 3 -11.29 26.94 -16.97
C GLY A 3 -11.56 27.49 -15.56
N VAL A 4 -12.57 28.35 -15.45
CA VAL A 4 -13.11 28.77 -14.15
C VAL A 4 -13.64 27.51 -13.44
N PRO A 5 -13.29 27.24 -12.16
CA PRO A 5 -13.92 26.16 -11.43
C PRO A 5 -15.41 26.50 -11.29
N GLY A 6 -16.24 25.86 -12.12
CA GLY A 6 -17.69 26.02 -12.08
C GLY A 6 -18.20 25.65 -10.70
N GLY A 7 -19.12 26.46 -10.17
CA GLY A 7 -19.73 26.24 -8.86
C GLY A 7 -20.28 24.82 -8.77
N GLY A 8 -19.64 24.01 -7.94
CA GLY A 8 -20.02 22.62 -7.71
C GLY A 8 -21.39 22.50 -7.03
N PRO A 9 -21.97 21.29 -7.00
CA PRO A 9 -23.21 21.01 -6.28
C PRO A 9 -23.07 21.46 -4.82
N ARG A 10 -24.19 21.85 -4.17
CA ARG A 10 -24.20 22.49 -2.84
C ARG A 10 -23.51 21.64 -1.78
N LEU A 11 -22.21 21.83 -1.60
CA LEU A 11 -21.41 21.18 -0.59
C LEU A 11 -21.54 21.91 0.72
N ARG A 12 -21.87 21.18 1.79
CA ARG A 12 -22.14 21.66 3.14
C ARG A 12 -21.20 22.82 3.52
N SER A 13 -21.78 23.99 3.81
CA SER A 13 -21.10 25.30 3.88
C SER A 13 -20.19 25.54 5.10
N ALA A 14 -20.08 24.58 6.02
CA ALA A 14 -19.36 24.77 7.28
C ALA A 14 -17.91 24.27 7.21
N ARG A 15 -16.94 25.14 7.53
CA ARG A 15 -15.50 24.81 7.58
C ARG A 15 -15.24 23.60 8.51
N PRO A 16 -14.46 22.58 8.08
CA PRO A 16 -14.09 21.46 8.93
C PRO A 16 -13.26 21.91 10.14
N VAL A 17 -13.32 21.14 11.23
CA VAL A 17 -12.61 21.44 12.48
C VAL A 17 -11.18 20.90 12.47
N LEU A 18 -10.23 21.71 12.91
CA LEU A 18 -8.90 21.26 13.38
C LEU A 18 -8.88 21.40 14.90
N LEU A 19 -8.95 20.28 15.61
CA LEU A 19 -8.94 20.23 17.07
C LEU A 19 -7.52 20.02 17.56
N VAL A 20 -7.07 20.86 18.49
CA VAL A 20 -5.81 20.69 19.23
C VAL A 20 -6.09 20.64 20.73
N VAL A 21 -5.50 19.68 21.42
CA VAL A 21 -5.64 19.49 22.86
C VAL A 21 -4.25 19.53 23.48
N ASP A 22 -4.00 20.51 24.35
CA ASP A 22 -2.75 20.66 25.11
C ASP A 22 -3.07 21.21 26.50
N ALA A 23 -2.57 20.53 27.54
CA ALA A 23 -2.84 20.91 28.93
C ALA A 23 -2.18 22.23 29.33
N ASP A 24 -1.19 22.71 28.56
CA ASP A 24 -0.52 23.99 28.77
C ASP A 24 -1.15 25.06 27.86
N PRO A 25 -1.78 26.09 28.44
CA PRO A 25 -2.43 27.16 27.68
C PRO A 25 -1.48 27.93 26.74
N GLU A 26 -0.21 28.13 27.12
CA GLU A 26 0.74 28.89 26.29
C GLU A 26 1.19 28.06 25.07
N ARG A 27 1.33 26.73 25.24
CA ARG A 27 1.60 25.83 24.12
C ARG A 27 0.39 25.70 23.20
N LEU A 28 -0.80 25.63 23.79
CA LEU A 28 -2.05 25.59 23.05
C LEU A 28 -2.22 26.83 22.18
N GLU A 29 -2.03 28.02 22.75
CA GLU A 29 -2.14 29.30 22.03
C GLU A 29 -1.16 29.38 20.85
N ARG A 30 0.08 28.87 21.03
CA ARG A 30 1.05 28.78 19.93
C ARG A 30 0.57 27.83 18.82
N CYS A 31 0.07 26.66 19.18
CA CYS A 31 -0.50 25.72 18.19
C CYS A 31 -1.68 26.35 17.45
N GLU A 32 -2.62 26.98 18.16
CA GLU A 32 -3.78 27.64 17.55
C GLU A 32 -3.38 28.78 16.62
N THR A 33 -2.38 29.58 17.01
CA THR A 33 -1.86 30.68 16.19
C THR A 33 -1.28 30.16 14.88
N GLU A 34 -0.42 29.13 14.95
CA GLU A 34 0.22 28.58 13.76
C GLU A 34 -0.78 27.83 12.87
N LEU A 35 -1.72 27.07 13.45
CA LEU A 35 -2.82 26.45 12.71
C LEU A 35 -3.72 27.49 12.05
N GLY A 36 -4.04 28.58 12.77
CA GLY A 36 -4.89 29.66 12.28
C GLY A 36 -4.27 30.39 11.10
N ARG A 37 -2.94 30.60 11.14
CA ARG A 37 -2.18 31.18 10.03
C ARG A 37 -2.18 30.29 8.78
N GLY A 38 -1.86 29.01 8.94
CA GLY A 38 -1.70 28.09 7.81
C GLY A 38 -3.02 27.60 7.20
N PHE A 39 -4.05 27.40 8.04
CA PHE A 39 -5.26 26.67 7.65
C PHE A 39 -6.56 27.41 7.99
N GLY A 40 -6.51 28.55 8.68
CA GLY A 40 -7.69 29.23 9.21
C GLY A 40 -8.66 29.79 8.14
N ALA A 41 -8.23 29.91 6.88
CA ALA A 41 -9.12 30.26 5.78
C ALA A 41 -10.16 29.15 5.54
N ASP A 42 -9.69 27.91 5.42
CA ASP A 42 -10.51 26.75 5.02
C ASP A 42 -11.01 25.93 6.22
N PHE A 43 -10.36 26.05 7.38
CA PHE A 43 -10.63 25.26 8.58
C PHE A 43 -10.99 26.12 9.78
N ARG A 44 -11.79 25.56 10.69
CA ARG A 44 -12.09 26.12 12.00
C ARG A 44 -11.14 25.51 13.04
N VAL A 45 -10.15 26.28 13.46
CA VAL A 45 -9.21 25.88 14.52
C VAL A 45 -9.91 25.95 15.88
N ARG A 46 -9.71 24.92 16.72
CA ARG A 46 -10.21 24.84 18.09
C ARG A 46 -9.17 24.24 19.02
N GLY A 47 -8.75 24.99 20.03
CA GLY A 47 -7.95 24.52 21.14
C GLY A 47 -8.79 24.16 22.37
N GLU A 48 -8.42 23.08 23.05
CA GLU A 48 -9.00 22.68 24.33
C GLU A 48 -7.89 22.30 25.33
N VAL A 49 -8.03 22.72 26.59
CA VAL A 49 -7.02 22.48 27.65
C VAL A 49 -7.29 21.23 28.49
N THR A 50 -8.47 20.64 28.39
CA THR A 50 -8.85 19.43 29.15
C THR A 50 -9.48 18.37 28.26
N ALA A 51 -9.34 17.10 28.67
CA ALA A 51 -9.98 15.99 27.96
C ALA A 51 -11.50 16.11 27.93
N ALA A 52 -12.14 16.55 29.02
CA ALA A 52 -13.58 16.75 29.07
C ALA A 52 -14.07 17.76 28.01
N ALA A 53 -13.38 18.89 27.86
CA ALA A 53 -13.74 19.90 26.87
C ALA A 53 -13.50 19.41 25.42
N ALA A 54 -12.41 18.67 25.19
CA ALA A 54 -12.15 18.02 23.90
C ALA A 54 -13.23 16.99 23.53
N LEU A 55 -13.65 16.15 24.48
CA LEU A 55 -14.73 15.17 24.29
C LEU A 55 -16.06 15.87 23.95
N ASP A 56 -16.41 16.95 24.66
CA ASP A 56 -17.61 17.73 24.38
C ASP A 56 -17.54 18.46 23.03
N CYS A 57 -16.34 18.88 22.59
CA CYS A 57 -16.13 19.41 21.25
C CYS A 57 -16.42 18.36 20.18
N LEU A 58 -15.88 17.14 20.33
CA LEU A 58 -16.10 16.03 19.40
C LEU A 58 -17.57 15.58 19.36
N ARG A 59 -18.23 15.47 20.52
CA ARG A 59 -19.67 15.12 20.61
C ARG A 59 -20.54 16.17 19.93
N ARG A 60 -20.35 17.45 20.22
CA ARG A 60 -21.11 18.53 19.56
C ARG A 60 -20.87 18.59 18.06
N ALA A 61 -19.62 18.38 17.63
CA ALA A 61 -19.32 18.29 16.20
C ALA A 61 -20.08 17.14 15.54
N HIS A 62 -20.19 15.99 16.20
CA HIS A 62 -20.97 14.85 15.71
C HIS A 62 -22.48 15.16 15.67
N GLU A 63 -23.04 15.70 16.75
CA GLU A 63 -24.47 16.08 16.85
C GLU A 63 -24.90 17.11 15.81
N TRP A 64 -24.01 18.04 15.46
CA TRP A 64 -24.26 19.06 14.44
C TRP A 64 -23.84 18.64 13.04
N GLU A 65 -23.45 17.38 12.85
CA GLU A 65 -22.90 16.84 11.61
C GLU A 65 -21.77 17.73 11.03
N GLN A 66 -21.00 18.35 11.93
CA GLN A 66 -19.85 19.16 11.61
C GLN A 66 -18.63 18.26 11.40
N ARG A 67 -17.98 18.44 10.25
CA ARG A 67 -16.78 17.68 9.86
C ARG A 67 -15.61 17.99 10.79
N VAL A 68 -14.90 16.96 11.23
CA VAL A 68 -13.61 17.07 11.94
C VAL A 68 -12.51 16.52 11.02
N ALA A 69 -11.52 17.36 10.73
CA ALA A 69 -10.44 17.02 9.81
C ALA A 69 -9.25 16.38 10.53
N VAL A 70 -8.75 17.06 11.57
CA VAL A 70 -7.57 16.62 12.32
C VAL A 70 -7.81 16.82 13.81
N VAL A 71 -7.38 15.85 14.61
CA VAL A 71 -7.35 15.88 16.07
C VAL A 71 -5.91 15.68 16.53
N LEU A 72 -5.34 16.72 17.13
CA LEU A 72 -3.98 16.76 17.66
C LEU A 72 -4.05 16.70 19.19
N VAL A 73 -3.45 15.68 19.81
CA VAL A 73 -3.56 15.47 21.26
C VAL A 73 -2.18 15.44 21.91
N ASP A 74 -1.96 16.27 22.93
CA ASP A 74 -0.70 16.32 23.65
C ASP A 74 -0.33 14.96 24.27
N HIS A 75 0.88 14.50 23.97
CA HIS A 75 1.44 13.30 24.58
C HIS A 75 1.62 13.46 26.10
N ALA A 76 1.77 14.67 26.62
CA ALA A 76 1.91 14.91 28.06
C ALA A 76 0.62 14.72 28.88
N LEU A 77 -0.55 14.57 28.24
CA LEU A 77 -1.80 14.24 28.92
C LEU A 77 -1.73 12.84 29.56
N PRO A 78 -2.46 12.61 30.67
CA PRO A 78 -2.64 11.28 31.25
C PRO A 78 -3.07 10.24 30.20
N ASP A 79 -2.56 9.02 30.32
CA ASP A 79 -2.73 7.98 29.31
C ASP A 79 -4.21 7.59 29.10
N ASP A 80 -4.99 7.58 30.19
CA ASP A 80 -6.45 7.34 30.21
C ASP A 80 -7.21 8.47 29.51
N GLU A 81 -6.95 9.72 29.88
CA GLU A 81 -7.55 10.89 29.23
C GLU A 81 -7.27 10.94 27.73
N ARG A 82 -6.02 10.66 27.33
CA ARG A 82 -5.60 10.65 25.94
C ARG A 82 -6.28 9.51 25.16
N ALA A 83 -6.40 8.33 25.77
CA ALA A 83 -7.09 7.19 25.17
C ALA A 83 -8.58 7.48 24.95
N GLU A 84 -9.24 8.15 25.89
CA GLU A 84 -10.65 8.55 25.76
C GLU A 84 -10.89 9.51 24.59
N ILE A 85 -10.06 10.55 24.44
CA ILE A 85 -10.16 11.51 23.32
C ILE A 85 -9.98 10.80 21.98
N LEU A 86 -8.94 9.95 21.86
CA LEU A 86 -8.63 9.25 20.62
C LEU A 86 -9.73 8.22 20.28
N ALA A 87 -10.27 7.52 21.27
CA ALA A 87 -11.40 6.62 21.10
C ALA A 87 -12.66 7.35 20.65
N ALA A 88 -13.01 8.47 21.30
CA ALA A 88 -14.16 9.28 20.92
C ALA A 88 -14.00 9.85 19.50
N SER A 89 -12.81 10.34 19.14
CA SER A 89 -12.53 10.80 17.78
C SER A 89 -12.71 9.68 16.77
N ARG A 90 -12.23 8.47 17.03
CA ARG A 90 -12.39 7.32 16.13
C ARG A 90 -13.85 6.94 15.93
N THR A 91 -14.62 6.83 17.01
CA THR A 91 -16.01 6.38 16.93
C THR A 91 -16.95 7.46 16.36
N LEU A 92 -16.77 8.72 16.76
CA LEU A 92 -17.67 9.80 16.34
C LEU A 92 -17.27 10.43 14.99
N HIS A 93 -15.97 10.40 14.66
CA HIS A 93 -15.38 11.03 13.48
C HIS A 93 -14.33 10.09 12.84
N PRO A 94 -14.76 8.93 12.30
CA PRO A 94 -13.84 7.87 11.84
C PRO A 94 -12.84 8.36 10.79
N ASP A 95 -13.26 9.28 9.91
CA ASP A 95 -12.43 9.85 8.86
C ASP A 95 -11.38 10.85 9.37
N ALA A 96 -11.56 11.40 10.57
CA ALA A 96 -10.63 12.36 11.14
C ALA A 96 -9.23 11.76 11.28
N ARG A 97 -8.23 12.57 10.97
CA ARG A 97 -6.84 12.19 11.19
C ARG A 97 -6.42 12.52 12.61
N ARG A 98 -5.71 11.59 13.25
CA ARG A 98 -5.34 11.68 14.66
C ARG A 98 -3.82 11.71 14.79
N ALA A 99 -3.30 12.60 15.62
CA ALA A 99 -1.87 12.65 15.90
C ALA A 99 -1.55 12.99 17.35
N LEU A 100 -0.43 12.45 17.83
CA LEU A 100 0.17 12.89 19.09
C LEU A 100 1.01 14.15 18.89
N LEU A 101 0.79 15.17 19.72
CA LEU A 101 1.67 16.32 19.81
C LEU A 101 2.83 16.01 20.75
N ILE A 102 4.05 16.18 20.26
CA ILE A 102 5.27 15.98 21.04
C ILE A 102 6.17 17.21 20.97
N GLU A 103 6.92 17.45 22.04
CA GLU A 103 7.91 18.54 22.05
C GLU A 103 9.16 18.18 21.27
N TRP A 104 9.88 19.21 20.81
CA TRP A 104 11.23 19.04 20.29
C TRP A 104 12.12 18.36 21.35
N GLY A 105 12.90 17.35 20.94
CA GLY A 105 13.74 16.57 21.86
C GLY A 105 13.06 15.36 22.50
N ALA A 106 11.73 15.20 22.34
CA ALA A 106 11.00 14.08 22.94
C ALA A 106 11.47 12.69 22.43
N TRP A 107 12.07 12.63 21.25
CA TRP A 107 12.71 11.42 20.69
C TRP A 107 13.86 10.85 21.53
N ALA A 108 14.47 11.64 22.43
CA ALA A 108 15.46 11.12 23.36
C ALA A 108 14.85 10.19 24.42
N LYS A 109 13.52 10.26 24.64
CA LYS A 109 12.79 9.46 25.61
C LYS A 109 12.26 8.19 24.96
N ARG A 110 12.78 7.02 25.37
CA ARG A 110 12.25 5.72 24.89
C ARG A 110 10.76 5.54 25.17
N THR A 111 10.27 6.06 26.29
CA THR A 111 8.86 6.02 26.67
C THR A 111 7.96 6.70 25.65
N THR A 112 8.36 7.87 25.13
CA THR A 112 7.63 8.57 24.07
C THR A 112 7.63 7.78 22.76
N ALA A 113 8.77 7.22 22.36
CA ALA A 113 8.86 6.39 21.16
C ALA A 113 7.96 5.14 21.27
N SER A 114 7.97 4.44 22.42
CA SER A 114 7.11 3.28 22.66
C SER A 114 5.62 3.65 22.65
N ALA A 115 5.23 4.77 23.24
CA ALA A 115 3.84 5.25 23.24
C ALA A 115 3.34 5.54 21.81
N ILE A 116 4.16 6.21 20.99
CA ILE A 116 3.85 6.48 19.58
C ILE A 116 3.70 5.16 18.81
N LEU A 117 4.65 4.24 18.93
CA LEU A 117 4.62 2.96 18.22
C LEU A 117 3.40 2.12 18.61
N SER A 118 3.08 2.05 19.89
CA SER A 118 1.89 1.32 20.39
C SER A 118 0.61 1.92 19.81
N ALA A 119 0.40 3.23 19.98
CA ALA A 119 -0.80 3.93 19.48
C ALA A 119 -0.95 3.83 17.95
N MET A 120 0.14 3.92 17.20
CA MET A 120 0.12 3.77 15.73
C MET A 120 -0.23 2.36 15.27
N SER A 121 0.19 1.33 16.02
CA SER A 121 0.03 -0.06 15.60
C SER A 121 -1.38 -0.59 15.76
N VAL A 122 -2.13 -0.01 16.69
CA VAL A 122 -3.54 -0.34 16.96
C VAL A 122 -4.50 0.66 16.32
N GLY A 123 -3.98 1.58 15.49
CA GLY A 123 -4.74 2.57 14.74
C GLY A 123 -5.34 3.71 15.57
N ASP A 124 -4.87 3.94 16.81
CA ASP A 124 -5.35 5.07 17.64
C ASP A 124 -4.89 6.42 17.05
N ILE A 125 -3.68 6.47 16.49
CA ILE A 125 -3.13 7.63 15.80
C ILE A 125 -2.59 7.24 14.42
N ASN A 126 -2.60 8.20 13.50
CA ASN A 126 -1.91 8.06 12.22
C ASN A 126 -0.40 8.28 12.39
N TYR A 127 0.01 9.34 13.11
CA TYR A 127 1.41 9.64 13.42
C TYR A 127 1.56 10.66 14.58
N TYR A 128 2.73 11.29 14.73
CA TYR A 128 2.96 12.43 15.65
C TYR A 128 3.21 13.75 14.90
N VAL A 129 2.99 14.86 15.58
CA VAL A 129 3.30 16.23 15.15
C VAL A 129 4.23 16.85 16.18
N LEU A 130 5.31 17.50 15.74
CA LEU A 130 6.12 18.30 16.66
C LEU A 130 5.38 19.60 16.96
N LYS A 131 5.25 19.96 18.23
CA LYS A 131 4.67 21.25 18.63
C LYS A 131 5.52 22.39 18.03
N PRO A 132 4.90 23.47 17.53
CA PRO A 132 5.66 24.59 16.97
C PRO A 132 6.55 25.22 18.04
N TRP A 133 7.82 25.42 17.72
CA TRP A 133 8.80 26.01 18.65
C TRP A 133 9.33 27.38 18.19
N ILE A 134 8.98 27.79 16.96
CA ILE A 134 9.20 29.14 16.43
C ILE A 134 7.90 29.69 15.83
N ALA A 135 7.85 31.00 15.56
CA ALA A 135 6.79 31.58 14.75
C ALA A 135 7.03 31.26 13.26
N HIS A 136 5.95 30.98 12.52
CA HIS A 136 6.02 30.51 11.12
C HIS A 136 6.78 29.18 11.01
N ASP A 137 6.38 28.22 11.84
CA ASP A 137 7.03 26.91 11.88
C ASP A 137 6.59 26.07 10.67
N GLU A 138 7.32 26.21 9.57
CA GLU A 138 7.05 25.50 8.31
C GLU A 138 7.10 23.97 8.48
N LEU A 139 7.87 23.45 9.45
CA LEU A 139 7.87 22.02 9.71
C LEU A 139 6.53 21.60 10.34
N PHE A 140 6.04 22.35 11.32
CA PHE A 140 4.70 22.14 11.89
C PHE A 140 3.63 22.23 10.80
N HIS A 141 3.63 23.29 9.99
CA HIS A 141 2.67 23.48 8.91
C HIS A 141 2.70 22.36 7.88
N ARG A 142 3.89 22.01 7.38
CA ARG A 142 4.04 20.89 6.44
C ARG A 142 3.48 19.59 7.02
N THR A 143 3.75 19.33 8.29
CA THR A 143 3.29 18.10 8.95
C THR A 143 1.77 18.07 9.05
N VAL A 144 1.15 19.17 9.50
CA VAL A 144 -0.31 19.26 9.57
C VAL A 144 -0.94 19.19 8.18
N ALA A 145 -0.32 19.81 7.18
CA ALA A 145 -0.76 19.75 5.79
C ALA A 145 -0.80 18.31 5.25
N GLU A 146 0.16 17.46 5.63
CA GLU A 146 0.14 16.03 5.30
C GLU A 146 -1.12 15.35 5.86
N PHE A 147 -1.49 15.60 7.13
CA PHE A 147 -2.74 15.06 7.70
C PHE A 147 -3.99 15.64 7.03
N VAL A 148 -4.03 16.94 6.73
CA VAL A 148 -5.15 17.57 6.03
C VAL A 148 -5.32 16.99 4.63
N GLN A 149 -4.22 16.82 3.90
CA GLN A 149 -4.23 16.19 2.58
C GLN A 149 -4.77 14.76 2.69
N GLU A 150 -4.30 13.98 3.66
CA GLU A 150 -4.80 12.63 3.89
C GLU A 150 -6.29 12.58 4.27
N TRP A 151 -6.79 13.54 5.04
CA TRP A 151 -8.19 13.65 5.40
C TRP A 151 -9.06 13.99 4.18
N SER A 152 -8.64 14.98 3.38
CA SER A 152 -9.37 15.43 2.18
C SER A 152 -9.61 14.31 1.16
N ARG A 153 -8.71 13.31 1.12
CA ARG A 153 -8.84 12.10 0.29
C ARG A 153 -9.99 11.17 0.70
N PHE A 154 -10.61 11.32 1.87
CA PHE A 154 -11.74 10.49 2.33
C PHE A 154 -13.05 11.27 2.37
N GLU A 155 -13.02 12.57 2.08
CA GLU A 155 -14.20 13.42 2.06
C GLU A 155 -15.17 13.05 0.92
N VAL A 156 -16.32 12.49 1.29
CA VAL A 156 -17.37 11.98 0.38
C VAL A 156 -18.03 13.09 -0.46
N ALA A 157 -17.92 14.32 0.03
CA ALA A 157 -18.60 15.48 -0.50
C ALA A 157 -17.86 16.06 -1.73
N ASN A 158 -16.51 16.03 -1.76
CA ASN A 158 -15.79 16.65 -2.88
C ASN A 158 -16.14 15.97 -4.21
N LEU A 159 -16.39 16.77 -5.25
CA LEU A 159 -16.27 16.30 -6.63
C LEU A 159 -14.86 15.72 -6.76
N ARG A 160 -14.78 14.39 -6.83
CA ARG A 160 -13.51 13.69 -6.92
C ARG A 160 -12.98 13.81 -8.33
N GLU A 161 -11.67 13.65 -8.44
CA GLU A 161 -10.93 13.65 -9.71
C GLU A 161 -11.60 12.78 -10.79
N VAL A 162 -12.17 11.64 -10.37
CA VAL A 162 -13.00 10.75 -11.19
C VAL A 162 -14.31 10.39 -10.49
N VAL A 163 -15.42 10.33 -11.21
CA VAL A 163 -16.71 9.81 -10.74
C VAL A 163 -17.05 8.56 -11.55
N VAL A 164 -17.40 7.47 -10.86
CA VAL A 164 -17.83 6.20 -11.46
C VAL A 164 -19.28 5.97 -11.09
N ILE A 165 -20.15 5.82 -12.09
CA ILE A 165 -21.56 5.48 -11.92
C ILE A 165 -21.78 4.07 -12.46
N ALA A 166 -22.19 3.16 -11.60
CA ALA A 166 -22.52 1.79 -11.96
C ALA A 166 -23.39 1.16 -10.87
N ALA A 167 -24.17 0.13 -11.22
CA ALA A 167 -24.87 -0.66 -10.21
C ALA A 167 -23.88 -1.22 -9.17
N GLY A 168 -24.25 -1.22 -7.89
CA GLY A 168 -23.41 -1.75 -6.80
C GLY A 168 -22.98 -3.22 -7.01
N THR A 169 -23.78 -4.00 -7.74
CA THR A 169 -23.52 -5.38 -8.14
C THR A 169 -22.69 -5.53 -9.41
N SER A 170 -22.39 -4.44 -10.13
CA SER A 170 -21.64 -4.48 -11.38
C SER A 170 -20.20 -4.94 -11.15
N VAL A 171 -19.84 -6.09 -11.72
CA VAL A 171 -18.47 -6.63 -11.66
C VAL A 171 -17.47 -5.65 -12.29
N ARG A 172 -17.83 -5.06 -13.45
CA ARG A 172 -17.00 -4.05 -14.11
C ARG A 172 -16.89 -2.79 -13.26
N GLY A 173 -17.99 -2.32 -12.65
CA GLY A 173 -17.98 -1.16 -11.77
C GLY A 173 -17.03 -1.34 -10.58
N GLN A 174 -17.05 -2.51 -9.93
CA GLN A 174 -16.11 -2.82 -8.84
C GLN A 174 -14.66 -2.96 -9.33
N ALA A 175 -14.45 -3.49 -10.54
CA ALA A 175 -13.12 -3.56 -11.15
C ALA A 175 -12.54 -2.16 -11.40
N VAL A 176 -13.31 -1.23 -11.97
CA VAL A 176 -12.91 0.16 -12.19
C VAL A 176 -12.63 0.87 -10.87
N ARG A 177 -13.49 0.70 -9.87
CA ARG A 177 -13.26 1.24 -8.52
C ARG A 177 -11.94 0.74 -7.95
N SER A 178 -11.66 -0.55 -8.10
CA SER A 178 -10.42 -1.16 -7.62
C SER A 178 -9.19 -0.65 -8.40
N LEU A 179 -9.30 -0.46 -9.71
CA LEU A 179 -8.26 0.10 -10.57
C LEU A 179 -7.85 1.51 -10.10
N LEU A 180 -8.82 2.40 -9.94
CA LEU A 180 -8.60 3.79 -9.51
C LEU A 180 -7.98 3.82 -8.11
N ALA A 181 -8.49 3.00 -7.19
CA ALA A 181 -7.94 2.88 -5.84
C ALA A 181 -6.48 2.40 -5.82
N ARG A 182 -6.14 1.36 -6.60
CA ARG A 182 -4.76 0.82 -6.69
C ARG A 182 -3.77 1.83 -7.27
N ASN A 183 -4.21 2.66 -8.21
CA ASN A 183 -3.39 3.71 -8.81
C ASN A 183 -3.43 5.04 -8.02
N GLY A 184 -4.07 5.05 -6.84
CA GLY A 184 -4.12 6.23 -5.98
C GLY A 184 -4.92 7.40 -6.55
N ILE A 185 -5.78 7.15 -7.54
CA ILE A 185 -6.63 8.17 -8.19
C ILE A 185 -7.87 8.39 -7.31
N PRO A 186 -8.04 9.57 -6.70
CA PRO A 186 -9.21 9.90 -5.91
C PRO A 186 -10.48 9.78 -6.75
N SER A 187 -11.39 8.89 -6.35
CA SER A 187 -12.62 8.64 -7.10
C SER A 187 -13.85 8.56 -6.21
N ALA A 188 -15.01 8.93 -6.76
CA ALA A 188 -16.31 8.75 -6.15
C ALA A 188 -17.08 7.67 -6.89
N PHE A 189 -17.48 6.61 -6.19
CA PHE A 189 -18.39 5.61 -6.74
C PHE A 189 -19.83 5.98 -6.35
N ARG A 190 -20.73 6.05 -7.34
CA ARG A 190 -22.15 6.34 -7.15
C ARG A 190 -22.96 5.18 -7.72
N ASP A 191 -23.91 4.69 -6.93
CA ASP A 191 -24.78 3.60 -7.37
C ASP A 191 -25.74 4.11 -8.46
N SER A 192 -25.97 3.31 -9.50
CA SER A 192 -26.97 3.59 -10.53
C SER A 192 -28.35 3.79 -9.87
N GLY A 193 -29.11 4.77 -10.34
CA GLY A 193 -30.41 5.17 -9.79
C GLY A 193 -30.36 5.95 -8.48
N SER A 194 -29.19 6.13 -7.86
CA SER A 194 -29.08 6.93 -6.63
C SER A 194 -29.25 8.43 -6.89
N ALA A 195 -29.75 9.20 -5.91
CA ALA A 195 -29.92 10.65 -6.05
C ALA A 195 -28.61 11.36 -6.42
N LEU A 196 -27.48 10.94 -5.81
CA LEU A 196 -26.16 11.49 -6.10
C LEU A 196 -25.65 11.13 -7.51
N ALA A 197 -26.05 9.97 -8.06
CA ALA A 197 -25.78 9.65 -9.46
C ALA A 197 -26.63 10.52 -10.38
N ASN A 198 -27.93 10.64 -10.11
CA ASN A 198 -28.86 11.45 -10.91
C ASN A 198 -28.43 12.92 -10.98
N ASP A 199 -28.00 13.52 -9.86
CA ASP A 199 -27.49 14.90 -9.82
C ASP A 199 -26.28 15.08 -10.76
N VAL A 200 -25.36 14.11 -10.79
CA VAL A 200 -24.19 14.14 -11.67
C VAL A 200 -24.60 13.94 -13.12
N LEU A 201 -25.47 12.96 -13.40
CA LEU A 201 -25.97 12.64 -14.74
C LEU A 201 -26.72 13.82 -15.37
N GLU A 202 -27.59 14.49 -14.61
CA GLU A 202 -28.27 15.71 -15.03
C GLU A 202 -27.27 16.83 -15.34
N PHE A 203 -26.25 17.00 -14.51
CA PHE A 203 -25.21 18.00 -14.70
C PHE A 203 -24.38 17.77 -15.98
N ILE A 204 -24.01 16.53 -16.28
CA ILE A 204 -23.21 16.19 -17.47
C ILE A 204 -24.06 15.92 -18.73
N GLY A 205 -25.38 15.83 -18.59
CA GLY A 205 -26.31 15.58 -19.70
C GLY A 205 -26.32 14.13 -20.20
N GLU A 206 -26.03 13.17 -19.32
CA GLU A 206 -25.96 11.73 -19.66
C GLU A 206 -27.11 10.94 -19.05
N PRO A 207 -27.60 9.87 -19.70
CA PRO A 207 -28.56 8.96 -19.10
C PRO A 207 -27.89 8.03 -18.08
N ASP A 208 -28.70 7.44 -17.19
CA ASP A 208 -28.22 6.42 -16.26
C ASP A 208 -27.69 5.18 -17.03
N PRO A 209 -26.48 4.68 -16.73
CA PRO A 209 -25.92 3.52 -17.40
C PRO A 209 -26.63 2.20 -17.10
N GLY A 210 -27.49 2.13 -16.08
CA GLY A 210 -28.16 0.90 -15.65
C GLY A 210 -27.14 -0.18 -15.25
N ASP A 211 -27.09 -1.28 -16.02
CA ASP A 211 -26.15 -2.39 -15.79
C ASP A 211 -24.71 -2.09 -16.25
N GLY A 212 -24.53 -1.02 -17.04
CA GLY A 212 -23.22 -0.56 -17.53
C GLY A 212 -22.43 0.24 -16.49
N VAL A 213 -21.31 0.80 -16.95
CA VAL A 213 -20.41 1.65 -16.17
C VAL A 213 -20.17 2.96 -16.91
N LEU A 214 -20.46 4.07 -16.25
CA LEU A 214 -20.09 5.40 -16.72
C LEU A 214 -18.93 5.94 -15.88
N VAL A 215 -17.90 6.45 -16.54
CA VAL A 215 -16.76 7.11 -15.88
C VAL A 215 -16.71 8.55 -16.36
N TRP A 216 -16.78 9.49 -15.42
CA TRP A 216 -16.68 10.92 -15.68
C TRP A 216 -15.45 11.51 -14.99
N MET A 217 -14.68 12.33 -15.70
CA MET A 217 -13.40 12.88 -15.23
C MET A 217 -13.45 14.41 -15.15
N PRO A 218 -14.12 15.00 -14.12
CA PRO A 218 -14.29 16.45 -14.00
C PRO A 218 -12.98 17.21 -13.88
N ALA A 219 -11.95 16.61 -13.28
CA ALA A 219 -10.68 17.28 -13.04
C ALA A 219 -9.84 17.55 -14.31
N ILE A 220 -10.12 16.84 -15.41
CA ILE A 220 -9.31 16.88 -16.63
C ILE A 220 -10.15 17.15 -17.88
N GLY A 221 -11.03 18.15 -17.80
CA GLY A 221 -11.81 18.62 -18.96
C GLY A 221 -13.17 17.94 -19.12
N GLY A 222 -13.57 17.08 -18.18
CA GLY A 222 -14.93 16.55 -18.11
C GLY A 222 -15.23 15.38 -19.04
N THR A 223 -14.20 14.64 -19.51
CA THR A 223 -14.37 13.45 -20.35
C THR A 223 -15.35 12.47 -19.72
N VAL A 224 -16.29 11.97 -20.53
CA VAL A 224 -17.24 10.91 -20.18
C VAL A 224 -16.92 9.68 -21.00
N LEU A 225 -16.86 8.52 -20.34
CA LEU A 225 -16.63 7.22 -20.96
C LEU A 225 -17.75 6.25 -20.59
N HIS A 226 -18.22 5.48 -21.58
CA HIS A 226 -19.24 4.45 -21.41
C HIS A 226 -18.61 3.08 -21.56
N ASP A 227 -18.80 2.24 -20.55
CA ASP A 227 -18.21 0.90 -20.42
C ASP A 227 -16.73 0.81 -20.81
N PRO A 228 -15.86 1.74 -20.35
CA PRO A 228 -14.48 1.77 -20.81
C PRO A 228 -13.69 0.57 -20.28
N THR A 229 -12.69 0.16 -21.05
CA THR A 229 -11.58 -0.69 -20.62
C THR A 229 -10.63 0.05 -19.67
N ASP A 230 -9.78 -0.68 -18.93
CA ASP A 230 -8.79 -0.07 -18.05
C ASP A 230 -7.79 0.81 -18.83
N ALA A 231 -7.51 0.44 -20.07
CA ALA A 231 -6.68 1.19 -21.00
C ALA A 231 -7.31 2.53 -21.41
N GLU A 232 -8.59 2.53 -21.79
CA GLU A 232 -9.31 3.75 -22.15
C GLU A 232 -9.44 4.71 -20.98
N ILE A 233 -9.64 4.20 -19.75
CA ILE A 233 -9.60 5.02 -18.53
C ILE A 233 -8.22 5.64 -18.35
N ALA A 234 -7.16 4.84 -18.49
CA ALA A 234 -5.78 5.31 -18.34
C ALA A 234 -5.42 6.38 -19.39
N GLU A 235 -5.75 6.14 -20.66
CA GLU A 235 -5.52 7.07 -21.77
C GLU A 235 -6.29 8.38 -21.58
N ALA A 236 -7.57 8.30 -21.20
CA ALA A 236 -8.37 9.48 -20.88
C ALA A 236 -7.79 10.26 -19.70
N TRP A 237 -7.17 9.58 -18.72
CA TRP A 237 -6.45 10.18 -17.59
C TRP A 237 -5.06 10.74 -17.97
N GLY A 238 -4.61 10.57 -19.22
CA GLY A 238 -3.30 11.03 -19.69
C GLY A 238 -2.14 10.08 -19.33
N VAL A 239 -2.44 8.82 -19.03
CA VAL A 239 -1.45 7.79 -18.70
C VAL A 239 -1.02 7.07 -20.00
N PRO A 240 0.29 6.93 -20.28
CA PRO A 240 0.76 6.27 -21.50
C PRO A 240 0.54 4.75 -21.45
N THR A 241 -0.27 4.24 -22.39
CA THR A 241 -0.59 2.82 -22.56
C THR A 241 0.06 2.21 -23.81
N THR A 242 0.75 3.02 -24.61
CA THR A 242 1.43 2.60 -25.83
C THR A 242 2.67 3.45 -26.09
N LEU A 243 3.52 2.99 -27.01
CA LEU A 243 4.63 3.76 -27.54
C LEU A 243 4.15 4.61 -28.73
N ALA A 244 4.81 5.73 -28.98
CA ALA A 244 4.50 6.53 -30.17
C ALA A 244 4.66 5.66 -31.45
N PRO A 245 3.81 5.84 -32.48
CA PRO A 245 3.81 4.98 -33.66
C PRO A 245 5.16 4.90 -34.39
N ASP A 246 5.92 5.99 -34.39
CA ASP A 246 7.23 6.19 -35.01
C ASP A 246 8.40 6.05 -34.02
N ALA A 247 8.14 5.68 -32.76
CA ALA A 247 9.19 5.49 -31.78
C ALA A 247 10.10 4.31 -32.15
N ASP A 248 11.39 4.50 -31.91
CA ASP A 248 12.35 3.39 -31.89
C ASP A 248 11.96 2.39 -30.78
N ARG A 249 11.70 1.15 -31.19
CA ARG A 249 11.27 0.02 -30.33
C ARG A 249 12.44 -0.83 -29.84
N SER A 250 13.66 -0.35 -30.04
CA SER A 250 14.86 -0.91 -29.44
C SER A 250 15.21 -0.21 -28.12
N PHE A 251 15.62 -1.02 -27.14
CA PHE A 251 15.94 -0.58 -25.79
C PHE A 251 17.23 -1.26 -25.33
N ASP A 252 17.98 -0.59 -24.45
CA ASP A 252 19.08 -1.24 -23.75
C ASP A 252 18.56 -2.14 -22.64
N LEU A 253 17.49 -1.69 -21.96
CA LEU A 253 16.91 -2.34 -20.80
C LEU A 253 15.38 -2.38 -20.90
N LEU A 254 14.81 -3.58 -20.81
CA LEU A 254 13.39 -3.80 -20.56
C LEU A 254 13.18 -4.22 -19.11
N VAL A 255 12.34 -3.52 -18.38
CA VAL A 255 11.90 -3.86 -17.02
C VAL A 255 10.45 -4.33 -17.08
N VAL A 256 10.20 -5.56 -16.63
CA VAL A 256 8.85 -6.16 -16.59
C VAL A 256 8.32 -6.09 -15.16
N GLY A 257 7.41 -5.15 -14.91
CA GLY A 257 6.83 -4.84 -13.61
C GLY A 257 7.34 -3.51 -13.04
N ALA A 258 6.43 -2.69 -12.52
CA ALA A 258 6.70 -1.40 -11.89
C ALA A 258 6.47 -1.42 -10.36
N GLY A 259 6.76 -2.56 -9.72
CA GLY A 259 6.93 -2.63 -8.26
C GLY A 259 8.18 -1.88 -7.79
N PRO A 260 8.48 -1.84 -6.48
CA PRO A 260 9.63 -1.09 -5.95
C PRO A 260 10.97 -1.46 -6.59
N GLY A 261 11.21 -2.74 -6.87
CA GLY A 261 12.44 -3.18 -7.55
C GLY A 261 12.50 -2.77 -9.02
N GLY A 262 11.37 -2.85 -9.74
CA GLY A 262 11.30 -2.42 -11.14
C GLY A 262 11.45 -0.91 -11.30
N LEU A 263 10.81 -0.13 -10.44
CA LEU A 263 10.97 1.33 -10.41
C LEU A 263 12.42 1.71 -10.07
N ALA A 264 13.07 1.02 -9.13
CA ALA A 264 14.47 1.25 -8.84
C ALA A 264 15.35 0.95 -10.07
N ALA A 265 15.14 -0.20 -10.74
CA ALA A 265 15.86 -0.52 -11.97
C ALA A 265 15.64 0.53 -13.07
N ALA A 266 14.42 1.08 -13.17
CA ALA A 266 14.09 2.13 -14.12
C ALA A 266 14.80 3.45 -13.81
N VAL A 267 14.81 3.88 -12.53
CA VAL A 267 15.52 5.08 -12.07
C VAL A 267 17.01 4.95 -12.38
N TYR A 268 17.64 3.89 -11.89
CA TYR A 268 19.08 3.72 -12.01
C TYR A 268 19.50 3.50 -13.46
N GLY A 269 18.80 2.63 -14.20
CA GLY A 269 19.10 2.36 -15.61
C GLY A 269 19.02 3.63 -16.46
N SER A 270 17.95 4.42 -16.32
CA SER A 270 17.79 5.66 -17.09
C SER A 270 18.78 6.74 -16.65
N SER A 271 19.06 6.86 -15.35
CA SER A 271 20.03 7.83 -14.84
C SER A 271 21.47 7.55 -15.27
N GLU A 272 21.79 6.28 -15.54
CA GLU A 272 23.08 5.82 -16.06
C GLU A 272 23.13 5.78 -17.60
N GLY A 273 22.09 6.29 -18.27
CA GLY A 273 22.06 6.51 -19.72
C GLY A 273 21.54 5.33 -20.54
N LEU A 274 20.99 4.28 -19.92
CA LEU A 274 20.35 3.18 -20.64
C LEU A 274 18.98 3.62 -21.17
N ARG A 275 18.70 3.37 -22.46
CA ARG A 275 17.35 3.54 -23.00
C ARG A 275 16.44 2.48 -22.39
N THR A 276 15.68 2.88 -21.38
CA THR A 276 14.92 1.96 -20.52
C THR A 276 13.43 2.01 -20.83
N LEU A 277 12.82 0.83 -21.02
CA LEU A 277 11.37 0.63 -21.10
C LEU A 277 10.88 -0.12 -19.86
N VAL A 278 9.83 0.37 -19.23
CA VAL A 278 9.11 -0.31 -18.15
C VAL A 278 7.72 -0.68 -18.65
N VAL A 279 7.37 -1.96 -18.51
CA VAL A 279 6.03 -2.47 -18.84
C VAL A 279 5.35 -2.92 -17.55
N GLU A 280 4.16 -2.39 -17.27
CA GLU A 280 3.39 -2.72 -16.07
C GLU A 280 1.94 -3.05 -16.44
N ARG A 281 1.45 -4.18 -15.93
CA ARG A 281 0.14 -4.74 -16.27
C ARG A 281 -1.01 -4.05 -15.55
N GLU A 282 -0.82 -3.64 -14.30
CA GLU A 282 -1.95 -3.24 -13.44
C GLU A 282 -1.77 -1.86 -12.82
N SER A 283 -0.67 -1.64 -12.11
CA SER A 283 -0.49 -0.39 -11.37
C SER A 283 0.94 -0.18 -10.95
N ILE A 284 1.37 1.08 -11.02
CA ILE A 284 2.64 1.52 -10.46
C ILE A 284 2.67 1.20 -8.95
N GLY A 285 3.77 0.59 -8.51
CA GLY A 285 3.99 0.18 -7.13
C GLY A 285 3.69 -1.29 -6.84
N GLY A 286 3.00 -1.99 -7.75
CA GLY A 286 2.64 -3.40 -7.57
C GLY A 286 2.00 -3.68 -6.21
N GLN A 287 2.37 -4.81 -5.57
CA GLN A 287 1.87 -5.15 -4.24
C GLN A 287 2.16 -4.07 -3.19
N ALA A 288 3.37 -3.50 -3.21
CA ALA A 288 3.75 -2.46 -2.26
C ALA A 288 2.81 -1.25 -2.35
N GLY A 289 2.34 -0.90 -3.55
CA GLY A 289 1.36 0.17 -3.80
C GLY A 289 0.09 0.06 -2.97
N THR A 290 -0.33 -1.17 -2.64
CA THR A 290 -1.54 -1.42 -1.83
C THR A 290 -1.31 -1.25 -0.32
N SER A 291 -0.06 -1.11 0.13
CA SER A 291 0.27 -0.90 1.54
C SER A 291 -0.24 0.45 2.01
N SER A 292 -1.10 0.43 3.02
CA SER A 292 -1.66 1.64 3.64
C SER A 292 -0.59 2.51 4.28
N LEU A 293 0.48 1.91 4.82
CA LEU A 293 1.62 2.61 5.40
C LEU A 293 2.85 1.68 5.54
N ILE A 294 3.98 2.10 4.97
CA ILE A 294 5.29 1.43 5.10
C ILE A 294 6.13 2.18 6.14
N ARG A 295 6.37 1.58 7.29
CA ARG A 295 7.08 2.21 8.42
C ARG A 295 8.57 1.89 8.49
N ASN A 296 9.00 0.87 7.78
CA ASN A 296 10.36 0.30 7.85
C ASN A 296 11.20 0.62 6.60
N TYR A 297 10.84 1.66 5.85
CA TYR A 297 11.62 2.14 4.72
C TYR A 297 12.47 3.35 5.14
N LEU A 298 13.78 3.22 4.99
CA LEU A 298 14.75 4.23 5.41
C LEU A 298 14.49 5.59 4.73
N GLY A 299 14.61 6.68 5.49
CA GLY A 299 14.42 8.04 4.98
C GLY A 299 13.00 8.59 5.14
N PHE A 300 12.00 7.74 5.41
CA PHE A 300 10.64 8.16 5.74
C PHE A 300 10.35 7.92 7.22
N SER A 301 10.82 8.84 8.07
CA SER A 301 10.62 8.74 9.53
C SER A 301 9.16 8.58 9.92
N ARG A 302 8.24 9.16 9.14
CA ARG A 302 6.78 9.09 9.31
C ARG A 302 6.11 7.84 8.74
N GLY A 303 6.91 6.95 8.18
CA GLY A 303 6.44 6.02 7.17
C GLY A 303 6.00 6.74 5.90
N ILE A 304 5.68 5.94 4.88
CA ILE A 304 5.19 6.43 3.60
C ILE A 304 4.14 5.47 3.08
N ARG A 305 3.07 5.97 2.46
CA ARG A 305 2.11 5.10 1.77
C ARG A 305 2.81 4.38 0.63
N GLY A 306 2.46 3.11 0.41
CA GLY A 306 3.09 2.35 -0.65
C GLY A 306 2.89 2.95 -2.05
N SER A 307 1.68 3.43 -2.32
CA SER A 307 1.34 4.14 -3.56
C SER A 307 2.15 5.43 -3.74
N GLU A 308 2.38 6.19 -2.67
CA GLU A 308 3.15 7.42 -2.72
C GLU A 308 4.64 7.15 -2.97
N LEU A 309 5.21 6.13 -2.31
CA LEU A 309 6.59 5.70 -2.58
C LEU A 309 6.77 5.35 -4.05
N ALA A 310 5.83 4.59 -4.60
CA ALA A 310 5.87 4.16 -5.99
C ALA A 310 5.70 5.33 -6.98
N GLN A 311 4.77 6.24 -6.70
CA GLN A 311 4.55 7.43 -7.54
C GLN A 311 5.80 8.32 -7.59
N ARG A 312 6.46 8.54 -6.45
CA ARG A 312 7.74 9.27 -6.40
C ARG A 312 8.83 8.58 -7.22
N GLY A 313 8.92 7.25 -7.12
CA GLY A 313 9.86 6.46 -7.94
C GLY A 313 9.57 6.54 -9.43
N TYR A 314 8.30 6.46 -9.83
CA TYR A 314 7.86 6.66 -11.21
C TYR A 314 8.25 8.04 -11.75
N GLN A 315 7.92 9.11 -11.00
CA GLN A 315 8.25 10.48 -11.39
C GLN A 315 9.76 10.67 -11.56
N GLN A 316 10.56 10.08 -10.66
CA GLN A 316 12.01 10.13 -10.76
C GLN A 316 12.54 9.43 -12.02
N ALA A 317 12.07 8.20 -12.29
CA ALA A 317 12.46 7.45 -13.49
C ALA A 317 12.05 8.18 -14.77
N TRP A 318 10.83 8.73 -14.79
CA TRP A 318 10.31 9.52 -15.90
C TRP A 318 11.16 10.77 -16.19
N VAL A 319 11.57 11.52 -15.16
CA VAL A 319 12.46 12.69 -15.32
C VAL A 319 13.82 12.29 -15.90
N PHE A 320 14.31 11.08 -15.61
CA PHE A 320 15.53 10.55 -16.22
C PHE A 320 15.34 9.97 -17.63
N GLY A 321 14.12 9.99 -18.19
CA GLY A 321 13.84 9.55 -19.55
C GLY A 321 13.42 8.08 -19.68
N ALA A 322 13.03 7.42 -18.59
CA ALA A 322 12.42 6.09 -18.66
C ALA A 322 11.11 6.15 -19.47
N HIS A 323 10.92 5.18 -20.36
CA HIS A 323 9.66 4.99 -21.08
C HIS A 323 8.77 4.07 -20.26
N PHE A 324 7.49 4.42 -20.12
CA PHE A 324 6.52 3.60 -19.42
C PHE A 324 5.39 3.22 -20.35
N VAL A 325 5.03 1.94 -20.32
CA VAL A 325 3.85 1.37 -20.96
C VAL A 325 3.05 0.70 -19.87
N LEU A 326 1.95 1.34 -19.47
CA LEU A 326 1.13 0.93 -18.33
C LEU A 326 -0.18 0.29 -18.83
N MET A 327 -0.80 -0.54 -17.99
CA MET A 327 -1.99 -1.33 -18.33
C MET A 327 -1.74 -2.32 -19.48
N ARG A 328 -0.53 -2.88 -19.53
CA ARG A 328 -0.08 -3.78 -20.61
C ARG A 328 0.72 -4.96 -20.08
N THR A 329 0.56 -6.09 -20.73
CA THR A 329 1.18 -7.37 -20.36
C THR A 329 2.26 -7.75 -21.36
N VAL A 330 3.42 -8.18 -20.85
CA VAL A 330 4.39 -8.93 -21.67
C VAL A 330 3.89 -10.37 -21.76
N GLU A 331 3.46 -10.79 -22.94
CA GLU A 331 2.86 -12.11 -23.17
C GLU A 331 3.90 -13.17 -23.54
N ARG A 332 5.00 -12.74 -24.17
CA ARG A 332 6.08 -13.61 -24.64
C ARG A 332 7.42 -12.90 -24.51
N LEU A 333 8.43 -13.65 -24.08
CA LEU A 333 9.82 -13.22 -24.08
C LEU A 333 10.67 -14.30 -24.75
N GLU A 334 11.48 -13.92 -25.74
CA GLU A 334 12.34 -14.84 -26.47
C GLU A 334 13.74 -14.25 -26.60
N LYS A 335 14.79 -15.05 -26.37
CA LYS A 335 16.16 -14.61 -26.65
C LYS A 335 16.51 -14.97 -28.10
N ARG A 336 16.74 -13.95 -28.94
CA ARG A 336 17.15 -14.10 -30.35
C ARG A 336 18.57 -13.60 -30.53
N GLY A 337 19.50 -14.55 -30.53
CA GLY A 337 20.94 -14.29 -30.52
C GLY A 337 21.30 -13.43 -29.31
N ASP A 338 21.50 -12.15 -29.61
CA ASP A 338 22.15 -11.17 -28.75
C ASP A 338 21.18 -10.19 -28.10
N GLN A 339 19.89 -10.32 -28.38
CA GLN A 339 18.83 -9.49 -27.85
C GLN A 339 17.65 -10.34 -27.40
N PHE A 340 16.80 -9.73 -26.60
CA PHE A 340 15.50 -10.24 -26.22
C PHE A 340 14.42 -9.59 -27.08
N VAL A 341 13.48 -10.38 -27.56
CA VAL A 341 12.25 -9.93 -28.21
C VAL A 341 11.10 -10.16 -27.24
N ALA A 342 10.41 -9.09 -26.87
CA ALA A 342 9.25 -9.14 -26.01
C ALA A 342 7.99 -8.74 -26.80
N ALA A 343 6.95 -9.57 -26.75
CA ALA A 343 5.63 -9.23 -27.29
C ALA A 343 4.78 -8.61 -26.18
N ILE A 344 4.34 -7.38 -26.38
CA ILE A 344 3.49 -6.63 -25.46
C ILE A 344 2.10 -6.52 -26.06
N ASP A 345 1.07 -6.88 -25.29
CA ASP A 345 -0.33 -6.85 -25.73
C ASP A 345 -0.70 -5.49 -26.34
N THR A 346 -1.35 -5.47 -27.51
CA THR A 346 -1.78 -4.25 -28.26
C THR A 346 -0.69 -3.24 -28.66
N VAL A 347 0.51 -3.33 -28.09
CA VAL A 347 1.67 -2.45 -28.37
C VAL A 347 2.56 -3.06 -29.43
N GLY A 348 2.66 -4.39 -29.49
CA GLY A 348 3.47 -5.14 -30.45
C GLY A 348 4.82 -5.58 -29.90
N GLU A 349 5.74 -5.95 -30.79
CA GLU A 349 7.08 -6.41 -30.39
C GLU A 349 8.03 -5.24 -30.10
N VAL A 350 8.85 -5.42 -29.07
CA VAL A 350 10.00 -4.57 -28.72
C VAL A 350 11.24 -5.42 -28.55
N THR A 351 12.41 -4.83 -28.75
CA THR A 351 13.70 -5.51 -28.54
C THR A 351 14.48 -4.88 -27.40
N ALA A 352 15.13 -5.69 -26.57
CA ALA A 352 15.97 -5.23 -25.47
C ALA A 352 17.31 -5.99 -25.41
N ARG A 353 18.40 -5.31 -25.05
CA ARG A 353 19.71 -5.98 -24.88
C ARG A 353 19.82 -6.72 -23.55
N ALA A 354 19.15 -6.22 -22.52
CA ALA A 354 19.00 -6.85 -21.21
C ALA A 354 17.55 -6.72 -20.71
N VAL A 355 17.13 -7.65 -19.86
CA VAL A 355 15.78 -7.67 -19.29
C VAL A 355 15.85 -7.86 -17.78
N VAL A 356 15.02 -7.12 -17.03
CA VAL A 356 14.83 -7.30 -15.59
C VAL A 356 13.39 -7.71 -15.33
N LEU A 357 13.21 -8.91 -14.78
CA LEU A 357 11.94 -9.39 -14.26
C LEU A 357 11.74 -8.83 -12.86
N ALA A 358 10.73 -7.99 -12.69
CA ALA A 358 10.37 -7.32 -11.44
C ALA A 358 8.85 -7.42 -11.16
N SER A 359 8.21 -8.49 -11.62
CA SER A 359 6.76 -8.71 -11.56
C SER A 359 6.24 -9.06 -10.15
N GLY A 360 7.13 -9.26 -9.18
CA GLY A 360 6.77 -9.56 -7.80
C GLY A 360 5.96 -10.85 -7.62
N VAL A 361 5.03 -10.83 -6.67
CA VAL A 361 4.16 -11.97 -6.30
C VAL A 361 2.73 -11.51 -6.04
N SER A 362 1.79 -12.44 -6.03
CA SER A 362 0.44 -12.25 -5.48
C SER A 362 0.29 -13.02 -4.18
N TYR A 363 -0.04 -12.35 -3.08
CA TYR A 363 -0.35 -13.01 -1.82
C TYR A 363 -1.72 -13.69 -1.90
N ARG A 364 -1.81 -14.90 -1.33
CA ARG A 364 -3.10 -15.59 -1.17
C ARG A 364 -3.92 -14.87 -0.10
N ARG A 365 -5.21 -14.64 -0.37
CA ARG A 365 -6.15 -13.97 0.54
C ARG A 365 -7.08 -14.97 1.24
N LEU A 366 -7.74 -14.50 2.30
CA LEU A 366 -8.76 -15.28 3.02
C LEU A 366 -10.15 -15.17 2.38
N ASP A 367 -10.34 -14.22 1.46
CA ASP A 367 -11.62 -13.92 0.79
C ASP A 367 -12.77 -13.57 1.76
N VAL A 368 -12.43 -12.81 2.83
CA VAL A 368 -13.38 -12.32 3.84
C VAL A 368 -13.53 -10.79 3.73
N PRO A 369 -14.59 -10.26 3.11
CA PRO A 369 -14.72 -8.82 2.83
C PRO A 369 -14.65 -7.90 4.05
N SER A 370 -15.08 -8.36 5.23
CA SER A 370 -15.00 -7.56 6.46
C SER A 370 -13.56 -7.37 6.94
N LEU A 371 -12.71 -8.38 6.78
CA LEU A 371 -11.30 -8.35 7.15
C LEU A 371 -10.46 -7.56 6.14
N GLU A 372 -10.82 -7.60 4.85
CA GLU A 372 -10.16 -6.82 3.80
C GLU A 372 -10.24 -5.31 4.06
N LYS A 373 -11.32 -4.83 4.70
CA LYS A 373 -11.46 -3.43 5.12
C LYS A 373 -10.52 -3.03 6.26
N LEU A 374 -9.97 -4.00 6.99
CA LEU A 374 -9.11 -3.81 8.16
C LEU A 374 -7.63 -4.05 7.86
N VAL A 375 -7.25 -4.17 6.58
CA VAL A 375 -5.85 -4.29 6.17
C VAL A 375 -5.05 -3.05 6.58
N GLY A 376 -4.00 -3.26 7.37
CA GLY A 376 -3.20 -2.20 7.99
C GLY A 376 -3.84 -1.55 9.23
N ALA A 377 -5.04 -2.00 9.62
CA ALA A 377 -5.75 -1.64 10.85
C ALA A 377 -6.01 -2.89 11.70
N GLY A 378 -4.97 -3.72 11.88
CA GLY A 378 -5.04 -4.99 12.59
C GLY A 378 -4.96 -6.24 11.71
N VAL A 379 -5.17 -6.15 10.38
CA VAL A 379 -4.96 -7.28 9.46
C VAL A 379 -3.69 -7.08 8.61
N TYR A 380 -2.83 -8.08 8.55
CA TYR A 380 -1.50 -8.02 7.92
C TYR A 380 -1.20 -9.27 7.08
N TYR A 381 -0.55 -9.09 5.94
CA TYR A 381 -0.10 -10.17 5.03
C TYR A 381 1.41 -10.47 5.16
N GLY A 382 1.94 -10.23 6.37
CA GLY A 382 3.32 -10.45 6.77
C GLY A 382 3.51 -10.01 8.21
N ALA A 383 4.51 -10.56 8.90
CA ALA A 383 4.83 -10.21 10.28
C ALA A 383 6.19 -9.49 10.34
N SER A 384 6.17 -8.18 10.55
CA SER A 384 7.38 -7.38 10.78
C SER A 384 7.56 -7.04 12.27
N VAL A 385 8.80 -6.69 12.62
CA VAL A 385 9.18 -6.29 13.98
C VAL A 385 8.36 -5.08 14.48
N SER A 386 8.00 -4.18 13.57
CA SER A 386 7.23 -2.98 13.90
C SER A 386 5.79 -3.32 14.30
N GLU A 387 5.10 -4.22 13.57
CA GLU A 387 3.76 -4.67 13.99
C GLU A 387 3.83 -5.47 15.30
N ALA A 388 4.86 -6.31 15.47
CA ALA A 388 5.02 -7.12 16.68
C ALA A 388 5.22 -6.27 17.95
N HIS A 389 6.05 -5.21 17.89
CA HIS A 389 6.17 -4.24 19.00
C HIS A 389 4.86 -3.51 19.28
N GLY A 390 4.11 -3.25 18.23
CA GLY A 390 2.79 -2.63 18.28
C GLY A 390 1.72 -3.40 19.04
N LEU A 391 1.86 -4.73 19.08
CA LEU A 391 0.95 -5.65 19.76
C LEU A 391 1.47 -6.10 21.13
N GLN A 392 2.35 -5.30 21.74
CA GLN A 392 2.84 -5.60 23.08
C GLN A 392 1.67 -5.74 24.07
N ASP A 393 1.66 -6.84 24.82
CA ASP A 393 0.63 -7.21 25.80
C ASP A 393 -0.80 -7.37 25.22
N ARG A 394 -0.91 -7.56 23.90
CA ARG A 394 -2.17 -7.78 23.15
C ARG A 394 -2.28 -9.19 22.58
N ASP A 395 -3.43 -9.52 22.00
CA ASP A 395 -3.69 -10.84 21.42
C ASP A 395 -3.49 -10.82 19.89
N ALA A 396 -2.68 -11.74 19.36
CA ALA A 396 -2.47 -11.91 17.93
C ALA A 396 -3.02 -13.24 17.44
N CYS A 397 -3.47 -13.28 16.18
CA CYS A 397 -3.89 -14.46 15.45
C CYS A 397 -3.01 -14.61 14.20
N VAL A 398 -2.46 -15.79 13.95
CA VAL A 398 -1.67 -16.13 12.76
C VAL A 398 -2.36 -17.24 12.01
N VAL A 399 -2.54 -17.09 10.69
CA VAL A 399 -3.17 -18.10 9.83
C VAL A 399 -2.12 -18.69 8.90
N GLY A 400 -1.86 -19.98 8.99
CA GLY A 400 -0.95 -20.68 8.10
C GLY A 400 -0.18 -21.82 8.78
N GLY A 401 0.06 -22.92 8.04
CA GLY A 401 0.73 -24.11 8.58
C GLY A 401 2.19 -24.30 8.17
N GLY A 402 2.76 -23.37 7.39
CA GLY A 402 4.14 -23.48 6.88
C GLY A 402 5.18 -22.78 7.76
N ASN A 403 6.47 -22.94 7.40
CA ASN A 403 7.59 -22.35 8.14
C ASN A 403 7.47 -20.83 8.38
N SER A 404 6.99 -20.06 7.39
CA SER A 404 6.82 -18.62 7.56
C SER A 404 5.80 -18.27 8.65
N ALA A 405 4.73 -19.06 8.79
CA ALA A 405 3.76 -18.89 9.86
C ALA A 405 4.37 -19.24 11.22
N GLY A 406 5.11 -20.35 11.31
CA GLY A 406 5.78 -20.75 12.55
C GLY A 406 6.80 -19.72 13.04
N GLN A 407 7.60 -19.16 12.13
CA GLN A 407 8.54 -18.08 12.44
C GLN A 407 7.81 -16.81 12.91
N ALA A 408 6.69 -16.46 12.27
CA ALA A 408 5.87 -15.31 12.68
C ALA A 408 5.28 -15.51 14.08
N VAL A 409 4.75 -16.70 14.39
CA VAL A 409 4.21 -17.04 15.71
C VAL A 409 5.26 -16.87 16.79
N LEU A 410 6.44 -17.48 16.63
CA LEU A 410 7.53 -17.37 17.61
C LEU A 410 8.05 -15.94 17.75
N HIS A 411 8.03 -15.19 16.65
CA HIS A 411 8.40 -13.78 16.67
C HIS A 411 7.41 -12.95 17.51
N LEU A 412 6.11 -13.12 17.28
CA LEU A 412 5.02 -12.42 17.95
C LEU A 412 4.88 -12.82 19.42
N ALA A 413 5.13 -14.09 19.75
CA ALA A 413 5.04 -14.63 21.10
C ALA A 413 5.97 -13.94 22.11
N ARG A 414 7.02 -13.26 21.62
CA ARG A 414 7.94 -12.47 22.46
C ARG A 414 7.37 -11.13 22.93
N TYR A 415 6.26 -10.68 22.34
CA TYR A 415 5.66 -9.37 22.57
C TYR A 415 4.19 -9.47 23.00
N CYS A 416 3.44 -10.37 22.37
CA CYS A 416 2.01 -10.51 22.58
C CYS A 416 1.70 -11.22 23.90
N ARG A 417 0.58 -10.85 24.53
CA ARG A 417 0.01 -11.58 25.68
C ARG A 417 -0.37 -13.01 25.28
N ARG A 418 -0.90 -13.19 24.07
CA ARG A 418 -1.32 -14.48 23.52
C ARG A 418 -1.16 -14.49 22.00
N VAL A 419 -0.71 -15.60 21.44
CA VAL A 419 -0.67 -15.82 19.98
C VAL A 419 -1.47 -17.07 19.62
N LEU A 420 -2.52 -16.90 18.83
CA LEU A 420 -3.35 -17.97 18.29
C LEU A 420 -2.84 -18.37 16.91
N LEU A 421 -2.36 -19.59 16.75
CA LEU A 421 -1.98 -20.17 15.45
C LEU A 421 -3.13 -21.00 14.90
N VAL A 422 -3.74 -20.55 13.80
CA VAL A 422 -4.84 -21.22 13.11
C VAL A 422 -4.31 -21.95 11.87
N ILE A 423 -4.56 -23.26 11.81
CA ILE A 423 -4.16 -24.10 10.69
C ILE A 423 -5.34 -24.93 10.17
N ARG A 424 -5.43 -25.07 8.84
CA ARG A 424 -6.47 -25.89 8.19
C ARG A 424 -6.22 -27.39 8.35
N GLY A 425 -4.95 -27.79 8.46
CA GLY A 425 -4.55 -29.19 8.65
C GLY A 425 -4.80 -29.67 10.08
N GLU A 426 -4.72 -30.98 10.28
CA GLU A 426 -4.91 -31.61 11.59
C GLU A 426 -3.72 -31.38 12.53
N ASP A 427 -2.52 -31.15 11.97
CA ASP A 427 -1.31 -30.85 12.71
C ASP A 427 -0.35 -29.93 11.92
N LEU A 428 0.76 -29.56 12.57
CA LEU A 428 1.82 -28.74 11.98
C LEU A 428 2.85 -29.58 11.20
N ALA A 429 2.92 -30.89 11.43
CA ALA A 429 3.98 -31.76 10.93
C ALA A 429 3.93 -31.94 9.40
N ALA A 430 2.76 -31.74 8.80
CA ALA A 430 2.60 -31.84 7.34
C ALA A 430 3.42 -30.82 6.54
N SER A 431 3.67 -29.62 7.09
CA SER A 431 4.31 -28.52 6.32
C SER A 431 5.28 -27.64 7.11
N MET A 432 5.40 -27.83 8.42
CA MET A 432 6.31 -27.06 9.28
C MET A 432 7.51 -27.91 9.70
N SER A 433 8.69 -27.31 9.70
CA SER A 433 9.91 -27.96 10.17
C SER A 433 9.84 -28.28 11.67
N GLN A 434 10.34 -29.47 12.05
CA GLN A 434 10.23 -30.00 13.42
C GLN A 434 10.71 -29.02 14.50
N TYR A 435 11.84 -28.31 14.28
CA TYR A 435 12.36 -27.36 15.26
C TYR A 435 11.40 -26.19 15.56
N LEU A 436 10.60 -25.76 14.58
CA LEU A 436 9.57 -24.73 14.79
C LEU A 436 8.40 -25.29 15.58
N ILE A 437 8.00 -26.54 15.29
CA ILE A 437 6.95 -27.23 16.04
C ILE A 437 7.36 -27.34 17.50
N ASP A 438 8.57 -27.82 17.78
CA ASP A 438 9.09 -27.96 19.14
C ASP A 438 9.12 -26.61 19.89
N ALA A 439 9.58 -25.55 19.21
CA ALA A 439 9.61 -24.20 19.77
C ALA A 439 8.21 -23.62 20.03
N ILE A 440 7.23 -23.92 19.15
CA ILE A 440 5.83 -23.50 19.33
C ILE A 440 5.19 -24.23 20.50
N VAL A 441 5.42 -25.53 20.63
CA VAL A 441 4.91 -26.35 21.73
C VAL A 441 5.51 -25.89 23.08
N ALA A 442 6.77 -25.43 23.07
CA ALA A 442 7.43 -24.91 24.26
C ALA A 442 7.02 -23.48 24.65
N ALA A 443 6.23 -22.78 23.83
CA ALA A 443 5.83 -21.39 24.09
C ALA A 443 4.49 -21.33 24.83
N ASP A 444 4.52 -20.97 26.12
CA ASP A 444 3.35 -21.01 27.02
C ASP A 444 2.19 -20.10 26.59
N ASN A 445 2.47 -19.04 25.83
CA ASN A 445 1.47 -18.08 25.35
C ASN A 445 1.01 -18.35 23.90
N VAL A 446 1.41 -19.47 23.31
CA VAL A 446 0.99 -19.88 21.97
C VAL A 446 -0.09 -20.95 22.05
N ILE A 447 -1.20 -20.72 21.35
CA ILE A 447 -2.32 -21.65 21.26
C ILE A 447 -2.47 -22.09 19.82
N VAL A 448 -2.40 -23.40 19.56
CA VAL A 448 -2.65 -23.95 18.23
C VAL A 448 -4.12 -24.36 18.10
N ARG A 449 -4.76 -23.91 17.01
CA ARG A 449 -6.09 -24.31 16.56
C ARG A 449 -5.97 -25.06 15.24
N ALA A 450 -5.93 -26.37 15.35
CA ALA A 450 -5.92 -27.27 14.20
C ALA A 450 -7.31 -27.43 13.59
N SER A 451 -7.34 -27.94 12.35
CA SER A 451 -8.57 -28.18 11.58
C SER A 451 -9.50 -26.98 11.56
N SER A 452 -8.95 -25.76 11.56
CA SER A 452 -9.71 -24.52 11.73
C SER A 452 -9.39 -23.54 10.61
N GLU A 453 -10.35 -22.68 10.28
CA GLU A 453 -10.15 -21.58 9.35
C GLU A 453 -10.84 -20.30 9.79
N VAL A 454 -10.29 -19.15 9.38
CA VAL A 454 -10.91 -17.85 9.62
C VAL A 454 -11.97 -17.61 8.55
N THR A 455 -13.23 -17.47 8.97
CA THR A 455 -14.39 -17.22 8.08
C THR A 455 -14.95 -15.81 8.21
N GLY A 456 -14.54 -15.08 9.25
CA GLY A 456 -15.06 -13.75 9.55
C GLY A 456 -14.16 -12.97 10.51
N GLY A 457 -14.57 -11.75 10.80
CA GLY A 457 -13.92 -10.88 11.78
C GLY A 457 -14.33 -9.42 11.58
N GLY A 458 -13.99 -8.58 12.54
CA GLY A 458 -14.44 -7.19 12.54
C GLY A 458 -13.97 -6.39 13.76
N GLY A 459 -14.55 -5.19 13.88
CA GLY A 459 -14.32 -4.23 14.96
C GLY A 459 -14.62 -2.80 14.49
N ASP A 460 -14.64 -1.84 15.41
CA ASP A 460 -14.90 -0.43 15.10
C ASP A 460 -13.62 0.28 14.63
N GLY A 461 -13.41 0.29 13.30
CA GLY A 461 -12.26 0.96 12.66
C GLY A 461 -10.91 0.28 12.85
N ARG A 462 -10.86 -0.86 13.56
CA ARG A 462 -9.70 -1.76 13.70
C ARG A 462 -10.18 -3.19 13.94
N LEU A 463 -9.27 -4.15 13.86
CA LEU A 463 -9.55 -5.54 14.25
C LEU A 463 -9.72 -5.64 15.78
N GLU A 464 -10.81 -6.29 16.21
CA GLU A 464 -11.09 -6.61 17.60
C GLU A 464 -11.38 -8.11 17.79
N TYR A 465 -11.88 -8.78 16.75
CA TYR A 465 -12.16 -10.20 16.78
C TYR A 465 -12.03 -10.86 15.41
N VAL A 466 -11.83 -12.18 15.43
CA VAL A 466 -11.93 -13.09 14.28
C VAL A 466 -12.97 -14.17 14.54
N VAL A 467 -13.60 -14.67 13.48
CA VAL A 467 -14.51 -15.81 13.54
C VAL A 467 -13.78 -17.02 12.97
N LEU A 468 -13.68 -18.06 13.77
CA LEU A 468 -13.07 -19.33 13.40
C LEU A 468 -14.16 -20.35 13.14
N ARG A 469 -13.97 -21.19 12.12
CA ARG A 469 -14.80 -22.36 11.86
C ARG A 469 -13.96 -23.63 12.02
N ASP A 470 -14.39 -24.55 12.86
CA ASP A 470 -13.83 -25.91 12.89
C ASP A 470 -14.30 -26.64 11.62
N ARG A 471 -13.36 -27.11 10.80
CA ARG A 471 -13.60 -27.74 9.51
C ARG A 471 -14.16 -29.16 9.65
N ARG A 472 -14.07 -29.78 10.82
CA ARG A 472 -14.58 -31.13 11.09
C ARG A 472 -16.04 -31.08 11.53
N THR A 473 -16.40 -30.11 12.38
CA THR A 473 -17.75 -30.01 12.95
C THR A 473 -18.61 -28.97 12.23
N GLY A 474 -18.00 -27.94 11.64
CA GLY A 474 -18.67 -26.78 11.06
C GLY A 474 -19.02 -25.70 12.09
N ASP A 475 -18.69 -25.91 13.37
CA ASP A 475 -19.00 -24.96 14.44
C ASP A 475 -18.18 -23.67 14.30
N GLU A 476 -18.81 -22.54 14.59
CA GLU A 476 -18.16 -21.23 14.57
C GLU A 476 -17.94 -20.69 15.99
N GLU A 477 -16.75 -20.13 16.21
CA GLU A 477 -16.34 -19.48 17.45
C GLU A 477 -15.83 -18.07 17.16
N THR A 478 -16.26 -17.08 17.93
CA THR A 478 -15.70 -15.73 17.88
C THR A 478 -14.58 -15.59 18.89
N VAL A 479 -13.38 -15.25 18.44
CA VAL A 479 -12.19 -15.11 19.27
C VAL A 479 -11.65 -13.69 19.20
N GLN A 480 -11.38 -13.10 20.36
CA GLN A 480 -10.76 -11.78 20.46
C GLN A 480 -9.34 -11.81 19.87
N ALA A 481 -9.02 -10.83 19.03
CA ALA A 481 -7.70 -10.66 18.42
C ALA A 481 -7.51 -9.19 18.02
N ASP A 482 -6.43 -8.58 18.51
CA ASP A 482 -6.01 -7.23 18.15
C ASP A 482 -5.22 -7.19 16.82
N GLY A 483 -4.67 -8.34 16.41
CA GLY A 483 -3.91 -8.49 15.16
C GLY A 483 -4.14 -9.83 14.48
N LEU A 484 -4.29 -9.83 13.15
CA LEU A 484 -4.42 -11.01 12.29
C LEU A 484 -3.30 -11.01 11.25
N PHE A 485 -2.48 -12.06 11.23
CA PHE A 485 -1.35 -12.24 10.33
C PHE A 485 -1.61 -13.41 9.38
N VAL A 486 -1.85 -13.11 8.11
CA VAL A 486 -2.20 -14.08 7.08
C VAL A 486 -0.92 -14.57 6.40
N MET A 487 -0.51 -15.79 6.74
CA MET A 487 0.76 -16.44 6.35
C MET A 487 0.50 -17.71 5.50
N ILE A 488 -0.40 -17.62 4.52
CA ILE A 488 -0.85 -18.75 3.68
C ILE A 488 -0.13 -18.85 2.31
N GLY A 489 0.91 -18.03 2.12
CA GLY A 489 1.81 -18.09 0.97
C GLY A 489 1.54 -17.03 -0.11
N ALA A 490 2.48 -16.96 -1.06
CA ALA A 490 2.42 -16.08 -2.22
C ALA A 490 2.78 -16.87 -3.48
N VAL A 491 2.27 -16.43 -4.63
CA VAL A 491 2.48 -17.06 -5.94
C VAL A 491 3.18 -16.06 -6.87
N PRO A 492 4.34 -16.41 -7.46
CA PRO A 492 4.99 -15.56 -8.45
C PRO A 492 4.24 -15.61 -9.79
N GLY A 493 4.14 -14.48 -10.49
CA GLY A 493 3.50 -14.39 -11.80
C GLY A 493 4.40 -14.82 -12.95
N THR A 494 4.94 -16.04 -12.91
CA THR A 494 6.07 -16.48 -13.75
C THR A 494 5.68 -17.50 -14.84
N ASP A 495 4.45 -18.01 -14.85
CA ASP A 495 4.01 -19.11 -15.73
C ASP A 495 4.25 -18.85 -17.23
N TRP A 496 4.19 -17.58 -17.64
CA TRP A 496 4.40 -17.14 -19.03
C TRP A 496 5.87 -17.15 -19.48
N LEU A 497 6.84 -17.25 -18.56
CA LEU A 497 8.25 -17.23 -18.97
C LEU A 497 8.60 -18.52 -19.74
N PRO A 498 9.61 -18.48 -20.60
CA PRO A 498 10.12 -19.67 -21.29
C PRO A 498 10.64 -20.73 -20.33
N ALA A 499 10.65 -21.98 -20.78
CA ALA A 499 11.10 -23.12 -19.97
C ALA A 499 12.59 -23.04 -19.61
N GLU A 500 13.39 -22.32 -20.41
CA GLU A 500 14.83 -22.11 -20.17
C GLU A 500 15.12 -21.18 -18.98
N VAL A 501 14.09 -20.47 -18.47
CA VAL A 501 14.20 -19.66 -17.26
C VAL A 501 13.89 -20.55 -16.05
N GLY A 502 14.94 -21.00 -15.37
CA GLY A 502 14.88 -21.93 -14.25
C GLY A 502 14.03 -21.39 -13.11
N ARG A 503 13.21 -22.26 -12.54
CA ARG A 503 12.30 -21.96 -11.44
C ARG A 503 12.40 -23.04 -10.36
N ASP A 504 12.18 -22.65 -9.10
CA ASP A 504 12.01 -23.61 -8.02
C ASP A 504 10.67 -24.35 -8.11
N ALA A 505 10.43 -25.30 -7.22
CA ALA A 505 9.19 -26.09 -7.15
C ALA A 505 7.93 -25.25 -6.83
N HIS A 506 8.09 -23.98 -6.45
CA HIS A 506 7.02 -23.04 -6.14
C HIS A 506 6.86 -21.96 -7.22
N GLY A 507 7.61 -22.05 -8.32
CA GLY A 507 7.56 -21.15 -9.47
C GLY A 507 8.43 -19.90 -9.36
N PHE A 508 9.24 -19.74 -8.32
CA PHE A 508 10.12 -18.57 -8.17
C PHE A 508 11.35 -18.68 -9.06
N VAL A 509 11.75 -17.57 -9.68
CA VAL A 509 12.88 -17.54 -10.63
C VAL A 509 14.21 -17.79 -9.90
N LEU A 510 15.01 -18.71 -10.41
CA LEU A 510 16.36 -18.97 -9.91
C LEU A 510 17.32 -17.87 -10.38
N THR A 511 18.20 -17.42 -9.49
CA THR A 511 19.19 -16.37 -9.78
C THR A 511 20.55 -16.68 -9.16
N GLY A 512 21.62 -16.13 -9.71
CA GLY A 512 22.95 -16.20 -9.08
C GLY A 512 23.38 -17.64 -8.78
N SER A 513 23.75 -17.93 -7.54
CA SER A 513 24.19 -19.28 -7.14
C SER A 513 23.15 -20.37 -7.42
N ASP A 514 21.86 -20.06 -7.27
CA ASP A 514 20.79 -21.03 -7.52
C ASP A 514 20.66 -21.30 -9.03
N ALA A 515 20.82 -20.27 -9.86
CA ALA A 515 20.90 -20.44 -11.32
C ALA A 515 22.16 -21.20 -11.75
N ALA A 516 23.29 -20.99 -11.06
CA ALA A 516 24.56 -21.68 -11.36
C ALA A 516 24.49 -23.18 -11.06
N ALA A 517 23.67 -23.59 -10.08
CA ALA A 517 23.44 -24.98 -9.73
C ALA A 517 22.44 -25.68 -10.68
N ASP A 518 21.70 -24.90 -11.49
CA ASP A 518 20.71 -25.43 -12.41
C ASP A 518 21.39 -25.91 -13.72
N PRO A 519 21.06 -27.12 -14.24
CA PRO A 519 21.61 -27.62 -15.50
C PRO A 519 21.35 -26.73 -16.73
N GLN A 520 20.39 -25.80 -16.65
CA GLN A 520 20.08 -24.86 -17.73
C GLN A 520 21.15 -23.77 -17.90
N TRP A 521 21.98 -23.50 -16.88
CA TRP A 521 23.10 -22.58 -17.05
C TRP A 521 24.23 -23.24 -17.83
N GLN A 522 24.46 -22.76 -19.06
CA GLN A 522 25.45 -23.33 -19.98
C GLN A 522 26.60 -22.37 -20.32
N ASP A 523 26.62 -21.17 -19.73
CA ASP A 523 27.69 -20.20 -19.96
C ASP A 523 28.96 -20.59 -19.18
N ALA A 524 30.12 -20.31 -19.77
CA ALA A 524 31.42 -20.66 -19.19
C ALA A 524 31.75 -19.83 -17.94
N ARG A 525 31.18 -18.62 -17.83
CA ARG A 525 31.29 -17.80 -16.62
C ARG A 525 30.17 -18.17 -15.64
N PRO A 526 30.35 -17.96 -14.33
CA PRO A 526 29.24 -18.01 -13.39
C PRO A 526 28.21 -16.90 -13.69
N PRO A 527 26.92 -17.13 -13.38
CA PRO A 527 25.90 -16.08 -13.44
C PRO A 527 26.20 -14.99 -12.43
N GLN A 528 25.85 -13.75 -12.77
CA GLN A 528 25.89 -12.64 -11.81
C GLN A 528 24.79 -12.81 -10.74
N PRO A 529 24.89 -12.15 -9.56
CA PRO A 529 23.98 -12.41 -8.43
C PRO A 529 22.48 -12.34 -8.71
N TYR A 530 22.03 -11.48 -9.64
CA TYR A 530 20.61 -11.35 -10.01
C TYR A 530 20.31 -11.91 -11.41
N GLU A 531 21.30 -12.50 -12.07
CA GLU A 531 21.14 -13.10 -13.39
C GLU A 531 20.46 -14.46 -13.25
N THR A 532 19.51 -14.72 -14.15
CA THR A 532 18.76 -15.99 -14.20
C THR A 532 19.57 -17.07 -14.90
N THR A 533 18.99 -18.24 -15.16
CA THR A 533 19.60 -19.29 -16.00
C THR A 533 19.84 -18.85 -17.45
N VAL A 534 19.27 -17.72 -17.88
CA VAL A 534 19.45 -17.14 -19.21
C VAL A 534 20.35 -15.89 -19.12
N PRO A 535 21.55 -15.88 -19.74
CA PRO A 535 22.46 -14.73 -19.67
C PRO A 535 21.82 -13.44 -20.21
N GLY A 536 21.95 -12.34 -19.48
CA GLY A 536 21.34 -11.04 -19.81
C GLY A 536 19.88 -10.88 -19.37
N LEU A 537 19.24 -11.94 -18.86
CA LEU A 537 17.94 -11.89 -18.20
C LEU A 537 18.18 -11.94 -16.69
N PHE A 538 17.69 -10.92 -15.99
CA PHE A 538 17.84 -10.74 -14.55
C PHE A 538 16.48 -10.78 -13.86
N ALA A 539 16.46 -11.09 -12.56
CA ALA A 539 15.26 -11.05 -11.73
C ALA A 539 15.53 -10.39 -10.37
N VAL A 540 14.65 -9.48 -9.94
CA VAL A 540 14.80 -8.72 -8.70
C VAL A 540 13.51 -8.66 -7.90
N GLY A 541 13.64 -8.53 -6.57
CA GLY A 541 12.51 -8.47 -5.66
C GLY A 541 11.77 -9.79 -5.55
N ASP A 542 10.47 -9.75 -5.27
CA ASP A 542 9.78 -10.93 -4.76
C ASP A 542 9.55 -12.04 -5.79
N VAL A 543 9.82 -11.82 -7.08
CA VAL A 543 9.69 -12.83 -8.12
C VAL A 543 10.78 -13.93 -8.04
N ARG A 544 11.94 -13.62 -7.46
CA ARG A 544 13.06 -14.57 -7.37
C ARG A 544 12.98 -15.47 -6.15
N CYS A 545 13.63 -16.62 -6.25
CA CYS A 545 13.82 -17.57 -5.17
C CYS A 545 14.61 -16.92 -4.03
N ALA A 546 14.28 -17.29 -2.78
CA ALA A 546 14.97 -16.86 -1.56
C ALA A 546 15.14 -15.32 -1.40
N SER A 547 14.27 -14.51 -1.99
CA SER A 547 14.27 -13.05 -1.77
C SER A 547 13.81 -12.70 -0.35
N VAL A 548 14.25 -11.55 0.17
CA VAL A 548 13.94 -11.09 1.55
C VAL A 548 12.48 -10.62 1.73
N LYS A 549 11.69 -10.51 0.65
CA LYS A 549 10.27 -10.09 0.67
C LYS A 549 10.04 -8.76 1.42
N ARG A 550 10.88 -7.76 1.11
CA ARG A 550 10.89 -6.44 1.75
C ARG A 550 11.03 -5.35 0.69
N VAL A 551 10.27 -4.26 0.83
CA VAL A 551 10.31 -3.11 -0.10
C VAL A 551 11.73 -2.54 -0.23
N ALA A 552 12.44 -2.32 0.89
CA ALA A 552 13.81 -1.80 0.86
C ALA A 552 14.80 -2.76 0.17
N SER A 553 14.63 -4.08 0.37
CA SER A 553 15.46 -5.08 -0.32
C SER A 553 15.18 -5.06 -1.82
N ALA A 554 13.91 -5.06 -2.22
CA ALA A 554 13.53 -5.01 -3.63
C ALA A 554 14.09 -3.76 -4.33
N VAL A 555 14.03 -2.58 -3.69
CA VAL A 555 14.65 -1.36 -4.21
C VAL A 555 16.16 -1.49 -4.31
N GLY A 556 16.82 -2.04 -3.29
CA GLY A 556 18.26 -2.29 -3.33
C GLY A 556 18.67 -3.23 -4.46
N GLU A 557 17.96 -4.34 -4.64
CA GLU A 557 18.20 -5.30 -5.73
C GLU A 557 18.00 -4.65 -7.11
N GLY A 558 16.91 -3.89 -7.27
CA GLY A 558 16.61 -3.15 -8.50
C GLY A 558 17.63 -2.05 -8.82
N SER A 559 18.25 -1.44 -7.82
CA SER A 559 19.38 -0.52 -8.04
C SER A 559 20.65 -1.26 -8.44
N VAL A 560 21.05 -2.27 -7.65
CA VAL A 560 22.34 -2.96 -7.82
C VAL A 560 22.41 -3.75 -9.13
N VAL A 561 21.28 -4.27 -9.62
CA VAL A 561 21.25 -5.04 -10.89
C VAL A 561 21.71 -4.20 -12.09
N VAL A 562 21.57 -2.87 -12.06
CA VAL A 562 21.98 -1.99 -13.18
C VAL A 562 23.49 -2.05 -13.45
N SER A 563 24.32 -2.18 -12.41
CA SER A 563 25.76 -2.41 -12.57
C SER A 563 26.08 -3.76 -13.24
N GLN A 564 25.30 -4.79 -12.93
CA GLN A 564 25.43 -6.11 -13.56
C GLN A 564 25.00 -6.08 -15.03
N ILE A 565 23.97 -5.30 -15.34
CA ILE A 565 23.53 -5.02 -16.70
C ILE A 565 24.65 -4.33 -17.49
N HIS A 566 25.25 -3.26 -16.96
CA HIS A 566 26.38 -2.61 -17.62
C HIS A 566 27.54 -3.57 -17.88
N THR A 567 27.85 -4.46 -16.93
CA THR A 567 28.88 -5.49 -17.11
C THR A 567 28.51 -6.44 -18.26
N HIS A 568 27.27 -6.92 -18.31
CA HIS A 568 26.77 -7.76 -19.41
C HIS A 568 26.85 -7.05 -20.77
N LEU A 569 26.49 -5.77 -20.82
CA LEU A 569 26.50 -4.98 -22.05
C LEU A 569 27.92 -4.64 -22.55
N LYS A 570 28.90 -4.50 -21.64
CA LYS A 570 30.33 -4.24 -21.97
C LYS A 570 31.07 -5.47 -22.47
N VAL A 571 30.89 -6.63 -21.84
CA VAL A 571 31.52 -7.89 -22.30
C VAL A 571 31.20 -8.18 -23.77
N ARG A 572 30.12 -7.60 -24.28
CA ARG A 572 29.60 -7.79 -25.64
C ARG A 572 29.90 -6.64 -26.59
N SER A 573 30.48 -5.52 -26.13
CA SER A 573 31.09 -4.54 -27.04
C SER A 573 32.49 -4.96 -27.48
N ASP A 574 33.11 -5.85 -26.72
CA ASP A 574 34.51 -6.24 -26.86
C ASP A 574 34.68 -7.63 -27.53
N ALA A 575 33.58 -8.33 -27.81
CA ALA A 575 33.48 -9.61 -28.52
C ALA A 575 32.80 -9.39 -29.88
#